data_AF-A0A1F4VFF9-F1
#
_entry.id   AF-A0A1F4VFF9-F1
#
_cell.length_a   1.000
_cell.length_b   1.000
_cell.length_c   1.000
_cell.angle_alpha   90.00
_cell.angle_beta   90.00
_cell.angle_gamma   90.00
#
_symmetry.space_group_name_H-M   'P 1'
#
loop_
_entity.id
_entity.type
_entity.pdbx_description
1 polymer ?
#
loop_
_entity_poly.entity_id
_entity_poly.type
_entity_poly.pdbx_seq_one_letter_code
_entity_poly.pdbx_strand_id
1 'polypeptide(L)'
;MGSGKDLLDKGGKLMALAGVAFVGYAIVFLALNFWGEGFELGVNEINGASRQDLMAFNPAVLYYIGHLHVATAGFIAATGITVVMLSWYGVRQGLKWAWTAAVVSPVVGLGVALPMHYLGLFEHNWILHLGPIYVATALFVYGVILSWKGLGREAV
;
A
#
# COMPACT_ATOMS: atom_id res chain seq x y z
N MET A 1 21.99 -4.34 22.65
CA MET A 1 21.71 -3.71 21.33
C MET A 1 22.17 -4.69 20.25
N GLY A 2 21.32 -5.04 19.27
CA GLY A 2 21.73 -5.93 18.16
C GLY A 2 22.81 -5.28 17.28
N SER A 3 23.61 -6.10 16.59
CA SER A 3 24.62 -5.62 15.62
C SER A 3 23.94 -4.87 14.45
N GLY A 4 24.71 -4.07 13.69
CA GLY A 4 24.18 -3.36 12.51
C GLY A 4 23.48 -4.32 11.55
N LYS A 5 24.12 -5.46 11.26
CA LYS A 5 23.56 -6.58 10.51
C LYS A 5 22.23 -7.14 11.05
N ASP A 6 22.08 -7.30 12.36
CA ASP A 6 20.81 -7.76 12.97
C ASP A 6 19.67 -6.74 12.76
N LEU A 7 19.98 -5.44 12.88
CA LEU A 7 19.02 -4.37 12.64
C LEU A 7 18.61 -4.27 11.16
N LEU A 8 19.55 -4.44 10.23
CA LEU A 8 19.28 -4.51 8.80
C LEU A 8 18.39 -5.70 8.45
N ASP A 9 18.68 -6.89 9.01
CA ASP A 9 17.89 -8.10 8.75
C ASP A 9 16.45 -7.95 9.25
N LYS A 10 16.27 -7.53 10.51
CA LYS A 10 14.95 -7.31 11.11
C LYS A 10 14.18 -6.20 10.39
N GLY A 11 14.85 -5.07 10.13
CA GLY A 11 14.24 -3.92 9.46
C GLY A 11 13.77 -4.26 8.05
N GLY A 12 14.64 -4.91 7.26
CA GLY A 12 14.30 -5.33 5.90
C GLY A 12 13.18 -6.38 5.85
N LYS A 13 13.11 -7.31 6.81
CA LYS A 13 12.00 -8.28 6.91
C LYS A 13 10.67 -7.60 7.22
N LEU A 14 10.65 -6.61 8.11
CA LEU A 14 9.43 -5.84 8.43
C LEU A 14 8.96 -4.99 7.24
N MET A 15 9.89 -4.32 6.56
CA MET A 15 9.57 -3.57 5.33
C MET A 15 9.02 -4.51 4.25
N ALA A 16 9.65 -5.68 4.04
CA ALA A 16 9.15 -6.69 3.10
C ALA A 16 7.76 -7.21 3.49
N LEU A 17 7.50 -7.49 4.77
CA LEU A 17 6.19 -7.92 5.25
C LEU A 17 5.11 -6.86 4.96
N ALA A 18 5.41 -5.58 5.18
CA ALA A 18 4.48 -4.50 4.81
C ALA A 18 4.26 -4.42 3.29
N GLY A 19 5.31 -4.64 2.49
CA GLY A 19 5.17 -4.75 1.03
C GLY A 19 4.25 -5.91 0.61
N VAL A 20 4.36 -7.07 1.26
CA VAL A 20 3.42 -8.20 1.05
C VAL A 20 1.99 -7.80 1.43
N ALA A 21 1.81 -7.06 2.52
CA ALA A 21 0.49 -6.57 2.91
C ALA A 21 -0.11 -5.61 1.86
N PHE A 22 0.69 -4.74 1.24
CA PHE A 22 0.24 -3.92 0.11
C PHE A 22 -0.17 -4.75 -1.11
N VAL A 23 0.60 -5.79 -1.45
CA VAL A 23 0.21 -6.73 -2.52
C VAL A 23 -1.10 -7.44 -2.18
N GLY A 24 -1.26 -7.89 -0.93
CA GLY A 24 -2.51 -8.50 -0.46
C GLY A 24 -3.70 -7.55 -0.58
N TYR A 25 -3.53 -6.28 -0.20
CA TYR A 25 -4.56 -5.25 -0.33
C TYR A 25 -4.92 -4.98 -1.81
N ALA A 26 -3.92 -4.93 -2.71
CA ALA A 26 -4.15 -4.82 -4.14
C ALA A 26 -4.98 -5.99 -4.70
N ILE A 27 -4.72 -7.21 -4.24
CA ILE A 27 -5.50 -8.40 -4.62
C ILE A 27 -6.95 -8.26 -4.15
N VAL A 28 -7.19 -7.78 -2.93
CA VAL A 28 -8.54 -7.50 -2.42
C VAL A 28 -9.25 -6.46 -3.30
N PHE A 29 -8.56 -5.37 -3.64
CA PHE A 29 -9.09 -4.34 -4.54
C PHE A 29 -9.49 -4.89 -5.90
N LEU A 30 -8.63 -5.70 -6.54
CA LEU A 30 -8.95 -6.36 -7.80
C LEU A 30 -10.15 -7.30 -7.66
N ALA A 31 -10.16 -8.11 -6.60
CA ALA A 31 -11.24 -9.07 -6.38
C ALA A 31 -12.60 -8.36 -6.20
N LEU A 32 -12.64 -7.28 -5.43
CA LEU A 32 -13.84 -6.47 -5.23
C LEU A 32 -14.29 -5.79 -6.52
N ASN A 33 -13.36 -5.32 -7.36
CA ASN A 33 -13.74 -4.70 -8.63
C ASN A 33 -14.46 -5.69 -9.58
N PHE A 34 -13.99 -6.94 -9.64
CA PHE A 34 -14.54 -7.95 -10.57
C PHE A 34 -15.71 -8.75 -10.01
N TRP A 35 -15.74 -8.99 -8.70
CA TRP A 35 -16.72 -9.87 -8.06
C TRP A 35 -17.46 -9.23 -6.87
N GLY A 36 -17.09 -8.03 -6.46
CA GLY A 36 -17.70 -7.34 -5.34
C GLY A 36 -19.01 -6.64 -5.69
N GLU A 37 -19.85 -6.48 -4.67
CA GLU A 37 -21.09 -5.71 -4.75
C GLU A 37 -20.88 -4.21 -4.48
N GLY A 38 -19.83 -3.86 -3.72
CA GLY A 38 -19.37 -2.50 -3.47
C GLY A 38 -18.27 -2.04 -4.44
N PHE A 39 -17.92 -0.76 -4.39
CA PHE A 39 -16.89 -0.17 -5.26
C PHE A 39 -15.48 -0.55 -4.82
N GLU A 40 -15.23 -0.58 -3.51
CA GLU A 40 -13.98 -0.96 -2.89
C GLU A 40 -14.21 -1.29 -1.41
N LEU A 41 -13.18 -1.76 -0.71
CA LEU A 41 -13.32 -2.18 0.69
C LEU A 41 -13.75 -0.98 1.56
N GLY A 42 -14.93 -1.08 2.18
CA GLY A 42 -15.48 0.00 3.00
C GLY A 42 -16.27 1.06 2.22
N VAL A 43 -16.51 0.89 0.91
CA VAL A 43 -17.29 1.80 0.06
C VAL A 43 -18.32 1.02 -0.73
N ASN A 44 -19.56 1.01 -0.26
CA ASN A 44 -20.64 0.25 -0.89
C ASN A 44 -21.39 1.09 -1.94
N GLU A 45 -21.53 2.39 -1.70
CA GLU A 45 -22.32 3.30 -2.51
C GLU A 45 -21.58 4.63 -2.70
N ILE A 46 -21.88 5.33 -3.79
CA ILE A 46 -21.37 6.68 -4.05
C ILE A 46 -22.57 7.63 -4.00
N ASN A 47 -22.69 8.39 -2.92
CA ASN A 47 -23.81 9.31 -2.67
C ASN A 47 -25.19 8.64 -2.82
N GLY A 48 -25.34 7.45 -2.25
CA GLY A 48 -26.56 6.64 -2.31
C GLY A 48 -26.75 5.81 -3.58
N ALA A 49 -25.86 5.92 -4.58
CA ALA A 49 -25.91 5.10 -5.78
C ALA A 49 -25.04 3.84 -5.63
N SER A 50 -25.66 2.67 -5.77
CA SER A 50 -24.96 1.38 -5.81
C SER A 50 -24.34 1.12 -7.18
N ARG A 51 -23.51 0.09 -7.28
CA ARG A 51 -23.01 -0.40 -8.58
C ARG A 51 -24.13 -0.85 -9.50
N GLN A 52 -25.22 -1.42 -8.96
CA GLN A 52 -26.37 -1.85 -9.75
C GLN A 52 -27.14 -0.65 -10.31
N ASP A 53 -27.29 0.41 -9.51
CA ASP A 53 -27.93 1.66 -9.96
C ASP A 53 -27.13 2.30 -11.09
N LEU A 54 -25.80 2.38 -10.95
CA LEU A 54 -24.94 2.90 -12.01
C LEU A 54 -24.96 2.02 -13.26
N MET A 55 -25.03 0.70 -13.11
CA MET A 55 -25.17 -0.22 -14.24
C MET A 55 -26.50 0.00 -14.98
N ALA A 56 -27.59 0.27 -14.27
CA ALA A 56 -28.90 0.54 -14.89
C ALA A 56 -28.98 1.93 -15.53
N PHE A 57 -28.34 2.94 -14.91
CA PHE A 57 -28.41 4.33 -15.34
C PHE A 57 -27.39 4.67 -16.44
N ASN A 58 -26.10 4.37 -16.22
CA ASN A 58 -25.03 4.65 -17.15
C ASN A 58 -23.83 3.69 -16.94
N PRO A 59 -23.83 2.53 -17.61
CA PRO A 59 -22.75 1.52 -17.50
C PRO A 59 -21.35 2.09 -17.77
N ALA A 60 -21.21 3.10 -18.63
CA ALA A 60 -19.91 3.66 -18.97
C ALA A 60 -19.22 4.30 -17.75
N VAL A 61 -19.98 4.90 -16.84
CA VAL A 61 -19.44 5.45 -15.58
C VAL A 61 -18.93 4.33 -14.69
N LEU A 62 -19.69 3.25 -14.52
CA LEU A 62 -19.27 2.10 -13.72
C LEU A 62 -17.98 1.47 -14.28
N TYR A 63 -17.90 1.29 -15.60
CA TYR A 63 -16.69 0.75 -16.24
C TYR A 63 -15.49 1.70 -16.14
N TYR A 64 -15.71 3.01 -16.21
CA TYR A 64 -14.63 3.99 -16.02
C TYR A 64 -14.08 3.96 -14.58
N ILE A 65 -14.95 3.86 -13.57
CA ILE A 65 -14.54 3.67 -12.17
C ILE A 65 -13.76 2.35 -12.03
N GLY A 66 -14.28 1.26 -12.59
CA GLY A 66 -13.62 -0.04 -12.53
C GLY A 66 -12.25 -0.06 -13.23
N HIS A 67 -12.09 0.66 -14.33
CA HIS A 67 -10.79 0.84 -15.00
C HIS A 67 -9.76 1.50 -14.06
N LEU A 68 -10.16 2.57 -13.37
CA LEU A 68 -9.30 3.25 -12.40
C LEU A 68 -8.99 2.37 -11.19
N HIS A 69 -9.95 1.55 -10.72
CA HIS A 69 -9.72 0.58 -9.64
C HIS A 69 -8.69 -0.48 -10.01
N VAL A 70 -8.81 -1.07 -11.20
CA VAL A 70 -7.83 -2.06 -11.70
C VAL A 70 -6.44 -1.42 -11.85
N ALA A 71 -6.37 -0.21 -12.41
CA ALA A 71 -5.11 0.51 -12.56
C ALA A 71 -4.48 0.81 -11.18
N THR A 72 -5.27 1.32 -10.24
CA THR A 72 -4.84 1.64 -8.87
C THR A 72 -4.33 0.39 -8.15
N ALA A 73 -5.06 -0.71 -8.23
CA ALA A 73 -4.63 -1.97 -7.65
C ALA A 73 -3.32 -2.48 -8.27
N GLY A 74 -3.16 -2.36 -9.59
CA GLY A 74 -1.91 -2.67 -10.28
C GLY A 74 -0.73 -1.84 -9.77
N PHE A 75 -0.92 -0.53 -9.55
CA PHE A 75 0.13 0.33 -8.99
C PHE A 75 0.44 0.01 -7.52
N ILE A 76 -0.57 -0.28 -6.69
CA ILE A 76 -0.35 -0.73 -5.30
C ILE A 76 0.46 -2.03 -5.28
N ALA A 77 0.11 -2.99 -6.14
CA ALA A 77 0.84 -4.26 -6.26
C ALA A 77 2.30 -4.02 -6.71
N ALA A 78 2.53 -3.18 -7.72
CA ALA A 78 3.86 -2.86 -8.22
C ALA A 78 4.73 -2.19 -7.14
N THR A 79 4.17 -1.25 -6.36
CA THR A 79 4.83 -0.65 -5.20
C THR A 79 5.14 -1.69 -4.14
N GLY A 80 4.19 -2.55 -3.79
CA GLY A 80 4.39 -3.63 -2.82
C GLY A 80 5.50 -4.59 -3.24
N ILE A 81 5.51 -5.05 -4.49
CA ILE A 81 6.56 -5.92 -5.05
C ILE A 81 7.92 -5.24 -5.00
N THR A 82 7.98 -3.96 -5.37
CA THR A 82 9.23 -3.16 -5.32
C THR A 82 9.77 -3.09 -3.89
N VAL A 83 8.91 -2.78 -2.92
CA VAL A 83 9.27 -2.77 -1.49
C VAL A 83 9.76 -4.13 -1.03
N VAL A 84 9.07 -5.23 -1.39
CA VAL A 84 9.47 -6.60 -1.03
C VAL A 84 10.86 -6.90 -1.57
N MET A 85 11.09 -6.71 -2.87
CA MET A 85 12.34 -7.11 -3.52
C MET A 85 13.52 -6.28 -3.01
N LEU A 86 13.37 -4.96 -2.94
CA LEU A 86 14.44 -4.09 -2.45
C LEU A 86 14.74 -4.32 -0.97
N SER A 87 13.71 -4.56 -0.15
CA SER A 87 13.89 -4.78 1.28
C SER A 87 14.47 -6.15 1.59
N TRP A 88 14.04 -7.20 0.87
CA TRP A 88 14.50 -8.56 1.12
C TRP A 88 15.95 -8.79 0.72
N TYR A 89 16.39 -8.15 -0.38
CA TYR A 89 17.73 -8.33 -0.92
C TYR A 89 18.63 -7.14 -0.61
N GLY A 90 18.31 -5.93 -1.09
CA GLY A 90 19.21 -4.77 -1.00
C GLY A 90 19.35 -4.18 0.41
N VAL A 91 18.24 -3.93 1.10
CA VAL A 91 18.25 -3.34 2.45
C VAL A 91 18.95 -4.27 3.44
N ARG A 92 18.67 -5.57 3.40
CA ARG A 92 19.31 -6.55 4.29
C ARG A 92 20.81 -6.71 4.06
N GLN A 93 21.31 -6.29 2.89
CA GLN A 93 22.74 -6.22 2.57
C GLN A 93 23.36 -4.85 2.88
N GLY A 94 22.61 -3.89 3.43
CA GLY A 94 23.13 -2.57 3.77
C GLY A 94 23.27 -1.62 2.57
N LEU A 95 22.66 -1.92 1.42
CA LEU A 95 22.73 -1.06 0.25
C LEU A 95 21.84 0.18 0.42
N LYS A 96 22.45 1.34 0.68
CA LYS A 96 21.75 2.62 0.90
C LYS A 96 20.82 3.00 -0.26
N TRP A 97 21.24 2.77 -1.51
CA TRP A 97 20.40 3.09 -2.68
C TRP A 97 19.12 2.25 -2.71
N ALA A 98 19.20 0.97 -2.33
CA ALA A 98 18.06 0.06 -2.31
C ALA A 98 17.10 0.44 -1.18
N TRP A 99 17.65 0.83 -0.02
CA TRP A 99 16.87 1.41 1.07
C TRP A 99 16.14 2.68 0.66
N THR A 100 16.83 3.62 0.02
CA THR A 100 16.22 4.87 -0.47
C THR A 100 15.09 4.57 -1.45
N ALA A 101 15.32 3.70 -2.43
CA ALA A 101 14.28 3.32 -3.39
C ALA A 101 13.09 2.60 -2.72
N ALA A 102 13.34 1.71 -1.76
CA ALA A 102 12.30 1.02 -1.00
C ALA A 102 11.46 1.98 -0.14
N VAL A 103 12.04 3.06 0.37
CA VAL A 103 11.34 4.09 1.16
C VAL A 103 10.59 5.07 0.27
N VAL A 104 11.25 5.62 -0.76
CA VAL A 104 10.66 6.66 -1.62
C VAL A 104 9.46 6.14 -2.39
N SER A 105 9.49 4.90 -2.88
CA SER A 105 8.40 4.32 -3.68
C SER A 105 7.02 4.39 -2.99
N PRO A 106 6.81 3.81 -1.79
CA PRO A 106 5.53 3.91 -1.10
C PRO A 106 5.25 5.31 -0.54
N VAL A 107 6.27 6.10 -0.17
CA VAL A 107 6.08 7.48 0.33
C VAL A 107 5.47 8.37 -0.74
N VAL A 108 5.94 8.29 -2.00
CA VAL A 108 5.36 9.05 -3.11
C VAL A 108 3.93 8.60 -3.37
N GLY A 109 3.68 7.30 -3.44
CA GLY A 109 2.33 6.76 -3.68
C GLY A 109 1.33 7.20 -2.60
N LEU A 110 1.67 7.00 -1.33
CA LEU A 110 0.81 7.37 -0.21
C LEU A 110 0.70 8.90 -0.06
N GLY A 111 1.77 9.65 -0.31
CA GLY A 111 1.76 11.11 -0.23
C GLY A 111 0.80 11.76 -1.22
N VAL A 112 0.58 11.13 -2.37
CA VAL A 112 -0.41 11.58 -3.37
C VAL A 112 -1.81 11.05 -3.08
N ALA A 113 -1.94 9.77 -2.73
CA ALA A 113 -3.24 9.11 -2.61
C ALA A 113 -3.95 9.37 -1.27
N LEU A 114 -3.21 9.37 -0.16
CA LEU A 114 -3.81 9.42 1.19
C LEU A 114 -4.60 10.72 1.45
N PRO A 115 -4.17 11.93 1.02
CA PRO A 115 -4.92 13.17 1.23
C PRO A 115 -6.38 13.13 0.75
N MET A 116 -6.67 12.38 -0.32
CA MET A 116 -8.03 12.29 -0.90
C MET A 116 -9.09 11.81 0.10
N HIS A 117 -8.69 11.02 1.11
CA HIS A 117 -9.61 10.42 2.08
C HIS A 117 -10.09 11.41 3.15
N TYR A 118 -9.44 12.57 3.28
CA TYR A 118 -9.80 13.58 4.29
C TYR A 118 -10.61 14.74 3.71
N LEU A 119 -10.87 14.74 2.41
CA LEU A 119 -11.58 15.82 1.71
C LEU A 119 -13.11 15.71 1.80
N GLY A 120 -13.64 14.60 2.33
CA GLY A 120 -15.10 14.39 2.44
C GLY A 120 -15.81 14.28 1.09
N LEU A 121 -15.12 13.82 0.04
CA LEU A 121 -15.65 13.73 -1.33
C LEU A 121 -16.61 12.55 -1.53
N PHE A 122 -16.50 11.51 -0.70
CA PHE A 122 -17.41 10.37 -0.67
C PHE A 122 -17.34 9.68 0.71
N GLU A 123 -18.42 8.97 1.06
CA GLU A 123 -18.50 8.22 2.30
C GLU A 123 -17.75 6.89 2.22
N HIS A 124 -16.99 6.57 3.28
CA HIS A 124 -16.28 5.31 3.41
C HIS A 124 -16.17 4.90 4.87
N ASN A 125 -16.15 3.60 5.13
CA ASN A 125 -15.85 3.07 6.45
C ASN A 125 -14.34 3.17 6.71
N TRP A 126 -13.93 4.09 7.57
CA TRP A 126 -12.52 4.36 7.90
C TRP A 126 -11.72 3.10 8.31
N ILE A 127 -12.33 2.23 9.11
CA ILE A 127 -11.65 1.05 9.65
C ILE A 127 -11.42 0.02 8.55
N LEU A 128 -12.46 -0.27 7.74
CA LEU A 128 -12.34 -1.24 6.66
C LEU A 128 -11.47 -0.71 5.53
N HIS A 129 -11.65 0.56 5.17
CA HIS A 129 -10.98 1.16 4.03
C HIS A 129 -9.49 1.43 4.32
N LEU A 130 -9.17 2.21 5.36
CA LEU A 130 -7.79 2.63 5.65
C LEU A 130 -7.10 1.84 6.77
N GLY A 131 -7.83 1.10 7.59
CA GLY A 131 -7.25 0.32 8.69
C GLY A 131 -6.10 -0.61 8.25
N PRO A 132 -6.27 -1.43 7.19
CA PRO A 132 -5.20 -2.27 6.68
C PRO A 132 -3.96 -1.47 6.23
N ILE A 133 -4.17 -0.32 5.59
CA ILE A 133 -3.10 0.57 5.12
C ILE A 133 -2.32 1.17 6.29
N TYR A 134 -3.01 1.61 7.35
CA TYR A 134 -2.33 2.13 8.54
C TYR A 134 -1.51 1.06 9.27
N VAL A 135 -2.02 -0.16 9.39
CA VAL A 135 -1.28 -1.27 10.00
C VAL A 135 -0.02 -1.59 9.18
N ALA A 136 -0.16 -1.73 7.85
CA ALA A 136 0.99 -1.96 6.97
C ALA A 136 2.01 -0.81 7.04
N THR A 137 1.54 0.44 7.06
CA THR A 137 2.39 1.62 7.16
C THR A 137 3.15 1.67 8.49
N ALA A 138 2.51 1.35 9.61
CA ALA A 138 3.17 1.30 10.91
C ALA A 138 4.29 0.25 10.96
N LEU A 139 4.02 -0.96 10.42
CA LEU A 139 5.03 -2.02 10.28
C LEU A 139 6.19 -1.58 9.38
N PHE A 140 5.86 -0.93 8.26
CA PHE A 140 6.86 -0.40 7.32
C PHE A 140 7.77 0.63 7.98
N VAL A 141 7.18 1.67 8.62
CA VAL A 141 7.92 2.73 9.30
C VAL A 141 8.82 2.16 10.40
N TYR A 142 8.33 1.19 11.17
CA TYR A 142 9.17 0.55 12.17
C TYR A 142 10.36 -0.19 11.54
N GLY A 143 10.14 -0.90 10.43
CA GLY A 143 11.21 -1.53 9.65
C GLY A 143 12.23 -0.54 9.08
N VAL A 144 11.76 0.63 8.60
CA VAL A 144 12.60 1.74 8.14
C VAL A 144 13.48 2.29 9.26
N ILE A 145 12.93 2.50 10.45
CA ILE A 145 13.68 2.99 11.62
C ILE A 145 14.80 2.01 12.01
N LEU A 146 14.50 0.69 12.05
CA LEU A 146 15.50 -0.32 12.39
C LEU A 146 16.61 -0.40 11.34
N SER A 147 16.24 -0.49 10.06
CA SER A 147 17.20 -0.59 8.96
C SER A 147 18.06 0.67 8.83
N TRP A 148 17.51 1.86 9.06
CA TRP A 148 18.28 3.11 9.10
C TRP A 148 19.36 3.10 10.19
N LYS A 149 19.00 2.66 11.40
CA LYS A 149 19.97 2.48 12.51
C LYS A 149 21.03 1.43 12.15
N GLY A 150 20.66 0.38 11.43
CA GLY A 150 21.58 -0.64 10.92
C GLY A 150 22.60 -0.06 9.94
N LEU A 151 22.14 0.70 8.93
CA LEU A 151 22.99 1.37 7.95
C LEU A 151 24.02 2.32 8.59
N GLY A 152 23.63 3.03 9.64
CA GLY A 152 24.53 3.92 10.37
C GLY A 152 25.62 3.19 11.15
N ARG A 153 25.40 1.93 11.54
CA ARG A 153 26.36 1.13 12.32
C ARG A 153 27.36 0.35 11.47
N GLU A 154 27.01 0.02 10.23
CA GLU A 154 27.92 -0.62 9.28
C GLU A 154 28.80 0.40 8.53
N ALA A 155 28.48 1.70 8.65
CA ALA A 155 29.24 2.79 8.03
C ALA A 155 30.39 3.34 8.91
N VAL A 156 30.55 2.81 10.12
CA VAL A 156 31.59 3.14 11.10
C VAL A 156 32.49 1.92 11.28
#